data_AF-A0A519S9D4-F1
#
_entry.id   AF-A0A519S9D4-F1
#
_cell.length_a   1.000
_cell.length_b   1.000
_cell.length_c   1.000
_cell.angle_alpha   90.00
_cell.angle_beta   90.00
_cell.angle_gamma   90.00
#
_symmetry.space_group_name_H-M   'P 1'
#
loop_
_entity.id
_entity.type
_entity.pdbx_description
1 polymer ?
#
loop_
_entity_poly.entity_id
_entity_poly.type
_entity_poly.pdbx_seq_one_letter_code
_entity_poly.pdbx_strand_id
1 'polypeptide(L)'
;MESHIYYIFVLALPVACIAWTVTKEEIFREAREFCVDRSKNCNKLVQRKFFYVFTCEYCFSHYVTLIILFITKYTLIYPDWRGYVIAFFAIVWIANVYMSLYNIIRIDLKKEKIRAAKEESELKSE
;
A
#
# COMPACT_ATOMS: atom_id res chain seq x y z
N MET A 1 22.43 -8.50 -15.02
CA MET A 1 21.05 -8.99 -14.97
C MET A 1 20.29 -8.20 -16.02
N GLU A 2 19.92 -8.82 -17.14
CA GLU A 2 19.06 -8.22 -18.18
C GLU A 2 17.79 -7.70 -17.50
N SER A 3 17.74 -6.41 -17.22
CA SER A 3 16.67 -5.79 -16.43
C SER A 3 15.51 -5.53 -17.36
N HIS A 4 14.75 -6.57 -17.66
CA HIS A 4 13.58 -6.44 -18.50
C HIS A 4 12.54 -5.53 -17.86
N ILE A 5 11.95 -4.65 -18.66
CA ILE A 5 11.02 -3.61 -18.20
C ILE A 5 9.84 -4.20 -17.40
N TYR A 6 9.43 -5.43 -17.68
CA TYR A 6 8.30 -6.08 -17.00
C TYR A 6 8.55 -6.36 -15.50
N TYR A 7 9.81 -6.42 -15.05
CA TYR A 7 10.12 -6.65 -13.63
C TYR A 7 9.55 -5.57 -12.73
N ILE A 8 9.29 -4.37 -13.26
CA ILE A 8 8.65 -3.31 -12.49
C ILE A 8 7.27 -3.71 -11.95
N PHE A 9 6.48 -4.43 -12.75
CA PHE A 9 5.15 -4.89 -12.34
C PHE A 9 5.27 -6.00 -11.30
N VAL A 10 6.22 -6.91 -11.48
CA VAL A 10 6.49 -8.01 -10.54
C VAL A 10 6.97 -7.46 -9.19
N LEU A 11 7.85 -6.45 -9.19
CA LEU A 11 8.36 -5.81 -7.97
C LEU A 11 7.33 -4.90 -7.30
N ALA A 12 6.36 -4.36 -8.04
CA ALA A 12 5.27 -3.57 -7.47
C ALA A 12 4.25 -4.43 -6.70
N LEU A 13 4.11 -5.73 -7.03
CA LEU A 13 3.22 -6.64 -6.31
C LEU A 13 3.58 -6.80 -4.81
N PRO A 14 4.81 -7.16 -4.42
CA PRO A 14 5.17 -7.27 -3.01
C PRO A 14 5.11 -5.91 -2.31
N VAL A 15 5.44 -4.80 -3.00
CA VAL A 15 5.27 -3.45 -2.43
C VAL A 15 3.81 -3.19 -2.09
N ALA A 16 2.89 -3.45 -3.01
CA ALA A 16 1.46 -3.25 -2.80
C ALA A 16 0.92 -4.17 -1.70
N CYS A 17 1.32 -5.44 -1.69
CA CYS A 17 0.88 -6.41 -0.70
C CYS A 17 1.32 -6.00 0.71
N ILE A 18 2.63 -5.74 0.91
CA ILE A 18 3.17 -5.37 2.22
C ILE A 18 2.57 -4.04 2.69
N ALA A 19 2.47 -3.05 1.80
CA ALA A 19 1.89 -1.77 2.16
C ALA A 19 0.43 -1.91 2.56
N TRP A 20 -0.39 -2.57 1.75
CA TRP A 20 -1.79 -2.83 2.06
C TRP A 20 -1.98 -3.59 3.38
N THR A 21 -1.21 -4.66 3.62
CA THR A 21 -1.35 -5.46 4.85
C THR A 21 -1.06 -4.62 6.08
N VAL A 22 0.05 -3.87 6.10
CA VAL A 22 0.37 -3.01 7.23
C VAL A 22 -0.66 -1.88 7.37
N THR A 23 -1.16 -1.33 6.26
CA THR A 23 -2.04 -0.16 6.27
C THR A 23 -3.54 -0.46 6.16
N LYS A 24 -4.00 -1.70 6.14
CA LYS A 24 -5.45 -2.02 6.15
C LYS A 24 -5.82 -3.22 6.98
N GLU A 25 -4.88 -4.12 7.29
CA GLU A 25 -5.21 -5.33 8.03
C GLU A 25 -5.42 -5.05 9.53
N GLU A 26 -6.42 -5.71 10.13
CA GLU A 26 -6.82 -5.47 11.53
C GLU A 26 -5.75 -5.90 12.53
N ILE A 27 -4.89 -6.85 12.16
CA ILE A 27 -3.74 -7.30 12.97
C ILE A 27 -2.83 -6.11 13.35
N PHE A 28 -2.71 -5.11 12.47
CA PHE A 28 -1.90 -3.92 12.70
C PHE A 28 -2.72 -2.71 13.19
N ARG A 29 -3.99 -2.90 13.57
CA ARG A 29 -4.86 -1.79 14.03
C ARG A 29 -4.27 -1.12 15.26
N GLU A 30 -3.85 -1.88 16.27
CA GLU A 30 -3.30 -1.34 17.51
C GLU A 30 -2.03 -0.53 17.27
N ALA A 31 -1.09 -1.08 16.49
CA ALA A 31 0.13 -0.38 16.09
C ALA A 31 -0.16 0.90 15.30
N ARG A 32 -1.16 0.87 14.41
CA ARG A 32 -1.58 2.04 13.64
C ARG A 32 -2.25 3.09 14.51
N GLU A 33 -3.15 2.70 15.41
CA GLU A 33 -3.82 3.62 16.32
C GLU A 33 -2.80 4.31 17.24
N PHE A 34 -1.81 3.57 17.72
CA PHE A 34 -0.66 4.14 18.43
C PHE A 34 0.12 5.16 17.56
N CYS A 35 0.39 4.82 16.29
CA CYS A 35 1.04 5.74 15.36
C CYS A 35 0.17 6.99 15.06
N VAL A 36 -1.15 6.84 14.91
CA VAL A 36 -2.08 7.95 14.70
C VAL A 36 -2.10 8.88 15.90
N ASP A 37 -2.22 8.33 17.11
CA ASP A 37 -2.18 9.10 18.35
C ASP A 37 -0.88 9.88 18.48
N ARG A 38 0.26 9.21 18.28
CA ARG A 38 1.58 9.86 18.26
C ARG A 38 1.70 10.90 17.16
N SER A 39 1.14 10.69 15.97
CA SER A 39 1.17 11.68 14.89
C SER A 39 0.39 12.95 15.25
N LYS A 40 -0.67 12.84 16.04
CA LYS A 40 -1.50 13.98 16.47
C LYS A 40 -0.95 14.67 17.72
N ASN A 41 -0.39 13.92 18.66
CA ASN A 41 0.00 14.44 19.98
C ASN A 41 1.50 14.76 20.13
N CYS A 42 2.36 14.44 19.15
CA CYS A 42 3.79 14.77 19.25
C CYS A 42 4.07 16.26 19.01
N ASN A 43 4.94 16.85 19.86
CA ASN A 43 5.37 18.24 19.79
C ASN A 43 6.32 18.54 18.61
N LYS A 44 6.99 17.53 18.04
CA LYS A 44 7.97 17.71 16.95
C LYS A 44 7.38 17.34 15.59
N LEU A 45 7.43 18.25 14.61
CA LEU A 45 6.95 18.03 13.25
C LEU A 45 7.54 16.79 12.56
N VAL A 46 8.81 16.48 12.84
CA VAL A 46 9.50 15.31 12.28
C VAL A 46 8.91 14.00 12.81
N GLN A 47 8.58 13.95 14.10
CA GLN A 47 7.92 12.78 14.71
C GLN A 47 6.51 12.61 14.14
N ARG A 48 5.76 13.71 13.98
CA ARG A 48 4.42 13.66 13.37
C ARG A 48 4.47 13.07 11.95
N LYS A 49 5.41 13.53 11.10
CA LYS A 49 5.60 13.00 9.74
C LYS A 49 6.06 11.54 9.72
N PHE A 50 6.97 11.14 10.61
CA PHE A 50 7.44 9.76 10.68
C PHE A 50 6.31 8.79 11.00
N PHE A 51 5.49 9.10 12.01
CA PHE A 51 4.35 8.24 12.35
C PHE A 51 3.24 8.29 11.30
N TYR A 52 3.03 9.44 10.65
CA TYR A 52 2.04 9.58 9.58
C TYR A 52 2.31 8.64 8.39
N VAL A 53 3.58 8.39 8.05
CA VAL A 53 3.96 7.46 6.98
C VAL A 53 3.36 6.07 7.18
N PHE A 54 3.33 5.55 8.40
CA PHE A 54 2.80 4.22 8.71
C PHE A 54 1.27 4.15 8.67
N THR A 55 0.61 5.30 8.55
CA THR A 55 -0.86 5.39 8.50
C THR A 55 -1.41 5.49 7.07
N CYS A 56 -0.54 5.78 6.09
CA CYS A 56 -0.90 5.97 4.70
C CYS A 56 -0.24 4.92 3.79
N GLU A 57 -1.04 4.19 3.02
CA GLU A 57 -0.57 3.15 2.10
C GLU A 57 0.41 3.68 1.05
N TYR A 58 0.14 4.88 0.52
CA TYR A 58 1.03 5.55 -0.43
C TYR A 58 2.35 5.96 0.22
N CYS A 59 2.33 6.54 1.43
CA CYS A 59 3.57 6.94 2.08
C CYS A 59 4.43 5.73 2.46
N PHE A 60 3.81 4.68 2.98
CA PHE A 60 4.51 3.47 3.39
C PHE A 60 5.10 2.70 2.20
N SER A 61 4.43 2.70 1.04
CA SER A 61 4.95 2.04 -0.17
C SER A 61 6.29 2.62 -0.65
N HIS A 62 6.61 3.88 -0.33
CA HIS A 62 7.94 4.46 -0.61
C HIS A 62 9.02 3.73 0.19
N TYR A 63 8.81 3.48 1.48
CA TYR A 63 9.78 2.80 2.33
C TYR A 63 9.99 1.35 1.91
N VAL A 64 8.90 0.65 1.61
CA VAL A 64 8.97 -0.73 1.09
C VAL A 64 9.69 -0.77 -0.25
N THR A 65 9.42 0.18 -1.15
CA THR A 65 10.11 0.26 -2.45
C THR A 65 11.61 0.53 -2.28
N LEU A 66 12.01 1.43 -1.37
CA LEU A 66 13.43 1.66 -1.08
C LEU A 66 14.13 0.38 -0.62
N ILE A 67 13.50 -0.37 0.29
CA ILE A 67 14.04 -1.64 0.79
C ILE A 67 14.16 -2.65 -0.35
N ILE A 68 13.13 -2.79 -1.18
CA ILE A 68 13.14 -3.72 -2.32
C ILE A 68 14.21 -3.33 -3.34
N LEU A 69 14.36 -2.06 -3.68
CA LEU A 69 15.41 -1.60 -4.60
C LEU A 69 16.81 -1.81 -4.02
N PHE A 70 16.98 -1.62 -2.71
CA PHE A 70 18.25 -1.86 -2.03
C PHE A 70 18.65 -3.34 -2.06
N ILE A 71 17.70 -4.25 -1.83
CA ILE A 71 17.93 -5.70 -1.83
C ILE A 71 18.15 -6.22 -3.26
N THR A 72 17.30 -5.82 -4.20
CA THR A 72 17.30 -6.34 -5.57
C THR A 72 18.30 -5.66 -6.49
N LYS A 73 18.83 -4.48 -6.09
CA LYS A 73 19.69 -3.62 -6.91
C LYS A 73 19.10 -3.36 -8.31
N TYR A 74 17.78 -3.30 -8.39
CA TYR A 74 17.06 -3.12 -9.64
C TYR A 74 17.16 -1.67 -10.15
N THR A 75 17.43 -1.53 -11.44
CA THR A 75 17.50 -0.25 -12.14
C THR A 75 16.57 -0.26 -13.34
N LEU A 76 15.82 0.82 -13.55
CA LEU A 76 14.91 0.94 -14.70
C LEU A 76 15.50 1.87 -15.78
N ILE A 77 15.50 1.42 -17.04
CA ILE A 77 15.96 2.12 -18.26
C ILE A 77 17.47 2.41 -18.28
N TYR A 78 18.00 3.03 -17.22
CA TYR A 78 19.41 3.37 -17.10
C TYR A 78 20.09 2.45 -16.07
N PRO A 79 21.32 1.98 -16.32
CA PRO A 79 22.05 1.14 -15.36
C PRO A 79 22.64 1.93 -14.18
N ASP A 80 22.65 3.27 -14.26
CA ASP A 80 23.25 4.15 -13.24
C ASP A 80 22.26 4.50 -12.11
N TRP A 81 22.72 5.34 -11.17
CA TRP A 81 21.91 5.91 -10.07
C TRP A 81 20.56 6.50 -10.54
N ARG A 82 20.51 7.02 -11.78
CA ARG A 82 19.29 7.55 -12.41
C ARG A 82 18.21 6.48 -12.53
N GLY A 83 18.59 5.25 -12.85
CA GLY A 83 17.66 4.14 -12.99
C GLY A 83 17.00 3.74 -11.67
N TYR A 84 17.68 3.94 -10.53
CA TYR A 84 17.09 3.74 -9.21
C TYR A 84 16.00 4.77 -8.91
N VAL A 85 16.23 6.04 -9.28
CA VAL A 85 15.25 7.12 -9.08
C VAL A 85 13.99 6.85 -9.89
N ILE A 86 14.16 6.47 -11.16
CA ILE A 86 13.02 6.16 -12.03
C ILE A 86 12.29 4.90 -11.55
N ALA A 87 13.03 3.83 -11.23
CA ALA A 87 12.44 2.61 -10.70
C ALA A 87 11.65 2.86 -9.42
N PHE A 88 12.18 3.71 -8.53
CA PHE A 88 11.53 4.06 -7.27
C PHE A 88 10.15 4.65 -7.47
N PHE A 89 10.04 5.75 -8.22
CA PHE A 89 8.76 6.40 -8.43
C PHE A 89 7.79 5.54 -9.24
N ALA A 90 8.30 4.80 -10.23
CA ALA A 90 7.45 3.99 -11.08
C ALA A 90 6.90 2.74 -10.35
N ILE A 91 7.69 2.07 -9.50
CA ILE A 91 7.22 0.97 -8.66
C ILE A 91 6.18 1.46 -7.65
N VAL A 92 6.44 2.59 -6.97
CA VAL A 92 5.49 3.20 -6.02
C VAL A 92 4.15 3.49 -6.70
N TRP A 93 4.19 4.04 -7.92
CA TRP A 93 2.98 4.36 -8.67
C TRP A 93 2.17 3.12 -9.01
N ILE A 94 2.81 2.10 -9.59
CA ILE A 94 2.15 0.83 -9.96
C ILE A 94 1.59 0.14 -8.71
N ALA A 95 2.35 0.12 -7.62
CA ALA A 95 1.89 -0.46 -6.37
C ALA A 95 0.63 0.26 -5.85
N ASN A 96 0.56 1.59 -5.97
CA ASN A 96 -0.62 2.36 -5.58
C ASN A 96 -1.83 2.08 -6.46
N VAL A 97 -1.62 1.87 -7.76
CA VAL A 97 -2.68 1.41 -8.69
C VAL A 97 -3.21 0.03 -8.25
N TYR A 98 -2.32 -0.91 -7.91
CA TYR A 98 -2.72 -2.24 -7.41
C TYR A 98 -3.51 -2.16 -6.11
N MET A 99 -3.08 -1.35 -5.15
CA MET A 99 -3.79 -1.14 -3.89
C MET A 99 -5.18 -0.52 -4.12
N SER A 100 -5.26 0.49 -5.00
CA SER A 100 -6.53 1.15 -5.33
C SER A 100 -7.50 0.19 -6.01
N LEU A 101 -7.02 -0.63 -6.95
CA LEU A 101 -7.83 -1.65 -7.61
C LEU A 101 -8.35 -2.68 -6.60
N TYR A 102 -7.49 -3.17 -5.72
CA TYR A 102 -7.87 -4.11 -4.67
C TYR A 102 -8.92 -3.50 -3.71
N ASN A 103 -8.79 -2.22 -3.37
CA ASN A 103 -9.78 -1.52 -2.55
C ASN A 103 -11.16 -1.45 -3.21
N ILE A 104 -11.21 -1.11 -4.50
CA ILE A 104 -12.46 -1.05 -5.27
C ILE A 104 -13.16 -2.42 -5.26
N ILE A 105 -12.41 -3.48 -5.55
CA ILE A 105 -12.93 -4.86 -5.54
C ILE A 105 -13.49 -5.21 -4.16
N ARG A 106 -12.78 -4.87 -3.07
CA ARG A 106 -13.23 -5.18 -1.71
C ARG A 106 -14.48 -4.40 -1.30
N ILE A 107 -14.63 -3.15 -1.75
CA ILE A 107 -15.83 -2.34 -1.51
C ILE A 107 -17.03 -2.94 -2.25
N ASP A 108 -16.84 -3.32 -3.51
CA ASP A 108 -17.90 -3.89 -4.34
C ASP A 108 -18.40 -5.22 -3.76
N LEU A 109 -17.48 -6.11 -3.37
CA LEU A 109 -17.81 -7.36 -2.69
C LEU A 109 -18.58 -7.15 -1.37
N LYS A 110 -18.26 -6.09 -0.61
CA LYS A 110 -19.00 -5.76 0.62
C LYS A 110 -20.40 -5.26 0.31
N LYS A 111 -20.55 -4.43 -0.74
CA LYS A 111 -21.84 -3.89 -1.16
C LYS A 111 -22.79 -5.02 -1.59
N GLU A 112 -22.29 -5.97 -2.39
CA GLU A 112 -23.05 -7.15 -2.81
C GLU A 112 -23.49 -8.01 -1.62
N LYS A 113 -22.60 -8.25 -0.64
CA LYS A 113 -22.96 -8.97 0.59
C LYS A 113 -24.06 -8.29 1.40
N ILE A 114 -24.01 -6.96 1.53
CA ILE A 114 -25.04 -6.20 2.26
C ILE A 114 -26.38 -6.29 1.53
N ARG A 115 -26.37 -6.21 0.19
CA ARG A 115 -27.57 -6.34 -0.63
C ARG A 115 -28.22 -7.70 -0.47
N ALA A 116 -27.43 -8.78 -0.58
CA ALA A 116 -27.92 -10.14 -0.38
C ALA A 116 -28.51 -10.36 1.02
N ALA A 117 -27.84 -9.85 2.07
CA ALA A 117 -28.35 -9.95 3.44
C ALA A 117 -29.66 -9.18 3.66
N LYS A 118 -29.83 -8.04 2.98
CA LYS A 118 -31.07 -7.26 3.04
C LYS A 118 -32.22 -8.01 2.36
N GLU A 119 -31.98 -8.55 1.17
CA GLU A 119 -32.97 -9.37 0.43
C GLU A 119 -33.38 -10.61 1.25
N GLU A 120 -32.44 -11.30 1.90
CA GLU A 120 -32.75 -12.42 2.81
C GLU A 120 -33.58 -12.00 4.03
N SER A 121 -33.34 -10.80 4.58
CA SER A 121 -34.10 -10.31 5.73
C SER A 121 -35.53 -9.92 5.37
N GLU A 122 -35.73 -9.33 4.17
CA GLU A 122 -37.05 -8.97 3.65
C GLU A 122 -37.88 -10.24 3.37
N LEU A 123 -37.27 -11.26 2.76
CA LEU A 123 -37.91 -12.57 2.51
C LEU A 123 -38.29 -13.35 3.78
N LYS A 124 -37.62 -13.11 4.92
CA LYS A 124 -37.97 -13.72 6.22
C LYS A 124 -39.03 -12.95 7.00
N SER A 125 -39.33 -11.72 6.58
CA SER A 125 -40.30 -10.84 7.23
C SER A 125 -41.70 -10.87 6.59
N GLU A 126 -41.84 -11.52 5.43
CA GLU A 126 -43.10 -11.95 4.81
C GLU A 126 -43.48 -13.37 5.25
#